data_AF-A0A926WBE3-F1
#
_entry.id   AF-A0A926WBE3-F1
#
_cell.length_a   1.000
_cell.length_b   1.000
_cell.length_c   1.000
_cell.angle_alpha   90.00
_cell.angle_beta   90.00
_cell.angle_gamma   90.00
#
_symmetry.space_group_name_H-M   'P 1'
#
loop_
_entity.id
_entity.type
_entity.pdbx_description
1 polymer ?
#
loop_
_entity_poly.entity_id
_entity_poly.type
_entity_poly.pdbx_seq_one_letter_code
_entity_poly.pdbx_strand_id
1 'polypeptide(L)'
;MKSTLKAKLIQHLLKNKKDGGFTLIELLVVIIIIGILAAIALPAFLNQANRARQSEATTYIGSINRAQQAYRLENRTFANEISLLGLGIQTSTEFYNYTKPALITGGTLSNSIFSSASPKDEALLGYTGATYILQDDRGNATTTALLCIAASPNTTPTVGISNPASRTTSVTAQLAKSPDCKS
;
A
#
# COMPACT_ATOMS: atom_id res chain seq x y z
N MET A 1 28.62 75.07 27.82
CA MET A 1 28.89 73.61 27.74
C MET A 1 27.69 72.71 27.35
N LYS A 2 26.47 73.23 27.07
CA LYS A 2 25.28 72.36 26.82
C LYS A 2 25.03 71.96 25.34
N SER A 3 25.79 72.47 24.38
CA SER A 3 25.51 72.26 22.94
C SER A 3 26.02 70.93 22.38
N THR A 4 27.06 70.35 22.98
CA THR A 4 27.69 69.11 22.50
C THR A 4 26.84 67.86 22.72
N LEU A 5 26.06 67.79 23.80
CA LEU A 5 25.11 66.70 24.04
C LEU A 5 23.94 66.71 23.07
N LYS A 6 23.38 67.88 22.76
CA LYS A 6 22.34 68.03 21.72
C LYS A 6 22.84 67.60 20.35
N ALA A 7 24.06 68.00 19.98
CA ALA A 7 24.66 67.60 18.71
C ALA A 7 24.91 66.08 18.64
N LYS A 8 25.42 65.46 19.71
CA LYS A 8 25.70 64.02 19.76
C LYS A 8 24.44 63.15 19.82
N LEU A 9 23.38 63.64 20.45
CA LEU A 9 22.05 63.02 20.46
C LEU A 9 21.40 63.07 19.07
N ILE A 10 21.44 64.23 18.40
CA ILE A 10 20.92 64.38 17.02
C ILE A 10 21.71 63.50 16.04
N GLN A 11 23.03 63.39 16.21
CA GLN A 11 23.85 62.51 15.36
C GLN A 11 23.57 61.02 15.59
N HIS A 12 23.11 60.62 16.79
CA HIS A 12 22.73 59.24 17.10
C HIS A 12 21.32 58.91 16.56
N LEU A 13 20.40 59.88 16.55
CA LEU A 13 19.05 59.73 15.97
C LEU A 13 19.04 59.78 14.44
N LEU A 14 19.95 60.56 13.82
CA LEU A 14 20.13 60.59 12.36
C LEU A 14 20.96 59.40 11.84
N LYS A 15 21.63 58.65 12.73
CA LYS A 15 22.26 57.35 12.44
C LYS A 15 21.22 56.23 12.51
N ASN A 16 20.00 56.50 12.06
CA ASN A 16 18.99 55.48 11.86
C ASN A 16 19.40 54.62 10.67
N LYS A 17 19.43 53.33 10.98
CA LYS A 17 19.97 52.24 10.18
C LYS A 17 19.40 52.27 8.77
N LYS A 18 20.27 52.00 7.80
CA LYS A 18 19.89 51.46 6.49
C LYS A 18 19.34 50.04 6.70
N ASP A 19 18.22 49.93 7.39
CA ASP A 19 17.49 48.66 7.45
C ASP A 19 16.80 48.52 6.10
N GLY A 20 17.46 47.83 5.17
CA GLY A 20 16.90 47.47 3.88
C GLY A 20 15.69 46.56 4.12
N GLY A 21 14.50 47.14 4.12
CA GLY A 21 13.26 46.39 4.22
C GLY A 21 13.05 45.54 2.97
N PHE A 22 12.57 44.30 3.16
CA PHE A 22 12.07 43.45 2.08
C PHE A 22 10.99 44.20 1.31
N THR A 23 11.12 44.25 -0.01
CA THR A 23 10.07 44.84 -0.85
C THR A 23 8.90 43.86 -0.95
N LEU A 24 7.67 44.38 -1.02
CA LEU A 24 6.48 43.54 -1.22
C LEU A 24 6.55 42.75 -2.54
N ILE A 25 7.23 43.30 -3.55
CA ILE A 25 7.42 42.65 -4.85
C ILE A 25 8.41 41.48 -4.76
N GLU A 26 9.48 41.56 -3.96
CA GLU A 26 10.39 40.43 -3.73
C GLU A 26 9.65 39.26 -3.08
N LEU A 27 8.81 39.54 -2.08
CA LEU A 27 8.03 38.50 -1.42
C LEU A 27 6.98 37.89 -2.37
N LEU A 28 6.36 38.72 -3.23
CA LEU A 28 5.38 38.27 -4.22
C LEU A 28 6.00 37.32 -5.25
N VAL A 29 7.18 37.61 -5.78
CA VAL A 29 7.84 36.72 -6.74
C VAL A 29 8.23 35.40 -6.09
N VAL A 30 8.69 35.41 -4.83
CA VAL A 30 9.07 34.20 -4.10
C VAL A 30 7.87 33.26 -3.89
N ILE A 31 6.71 33.78 -3.46
CA ILE A 31 5.52 32.93 -3.26
C ILE A 31 5.00 32.39 -4.60
N ILE A 32 5.15 33.13 -5.70
CA ILE A 32 4.78 32.65 -7.04
C ILE A 32 5.66 31.46 -7.43
N ILE A 33 6.98 31.56 -7.23
CA ILE A 33 7.92 30.48 -7.55
C ILE A 33 7.61 29.25 -6.68
N ILE A 34 7.44 29.42 -5.35
CA ILE A 34 7.08 28.32 -4.44
C ILE A 34 5.73 27.70 -4.83
N GLY A 35 4.75 28.52 -5.24
CA GLY A 35 3.44 28.05 -5.71
C GLY A 35 3.53 27.14 -6.93
N ILE A 36 4.34 27.51 -7.93
CA ILE A 36 4.56 26.69 -9.14
C ILE A 36 5.24 25.36 -8.77
N LEU A 37 6.29 25.42 -7.94
CA LEU A 37 7.00 24.21 -7.51
C LEU A 37 6.08 23.27 -6.70
N ALA A 38 5.26 23.83 -5.79
CA ALA A 38 4.33 23.06 -4.98
C ALA A 38 3.25 22.38 -5.84
N ALA A 39 2.73 23.05 -6.87
CA ALA A 39 1.72 22.49 -7.77
C ALA A 39 2.20 21.23 -8.50
N ILE A 40 3.48 21.17 -8.87
CA ILE A 40 4.08 19.99 -9.55
C ILE A 40 4.50 18.92 -8.51
N ALA A 41 5.08 19.33 -7.39
CA ALA A 41 5.66 18.41 -6.41
C ALA A 41 4.60 17.69 -5.57
N LEU A 42 3.52 18.38 -5.19
CA LEU A 42 2.50 17.83 -4.29
C LEU A 42 1.81 16.56 -4.82
N PRO A 43 1.30 16.49 -6.06
CA PRO A 43 0.66 15.27 -6.56
C PRO A 43 1.64 14.09 -6.62
N ALA A 44 2.91 14.34 -6.98
CA ALA A 44 3.94 13.32 -7.01
C ALA A 44 4.26 12.79 -5.61
N PHE A 45 4.37 13.68 -4.62
CA PHE A 45 4.61 13.32 -3.23
C PHE A 45 3.46 12.48 -2.64
N LEU A 46 2.21 12.88 -2.88
CA LEU A 46 1.04 12.13 -2.43
C LEU A 46 1.00 10.72 -3.05
N ASN A 47 1.33 10.58 -4.33
CA ASN A 47 1.41 9.28 -4.98
C ASN A 47 2.53 8.39 -4.39
N GLN A 48 3.69 8.97 -4.06
CA GLN A 48 4.76 8.23 -3.40
C GLN A 48 4.37 7.78 -1.99
N ALA A 49 3.73 8.65 -1.21
CA ALA A 49 3.21 8.30 0.11
C ALA A 49 2.19 7.15 0.02
N ASN A 50 1.28 7.19 -0.95
CA ASN A 50 0.31 6.11 -1.18
C ASN A 50 0.98 4.80 -1.58
N ARG A 51 2.03 4.83 -2.41
CA ARG A 51 2.82 3.64 -2.76
C ARG A 51 3.56 3.06 -1.55
N ALA A 52 4.09 3.91 -0.67
CA ALA A 52 4.72 3.46 0.57
C ALA A 52 3.71 2.76 1.48
N ARG A 53 2.49 3.31 1.64
CA ARG A 53 1.39 2.67 2.39
C ARG A 53 0.98 1.33 1.77
N GLN A 54 0.85 1.28 0.43
CA GLN A 54 0.53 0.05 -0.31
C GLN A 54 1.62 -1.05 -0.18
N SER A 55 2.87 -0.66 0.10
CA SER A 55 3.97 -1.64 0.31
C SER A 55 3.74 -2.52 1.56
N GLU A 56 3.02 -2.01 2.56
CA GLU A 56 2.60 -2.78 3.73
C GLU A 56 1.70 -3.95 3.30
N ALA A 57 0.62 -3.66 2.59
CA ALA A 57 -0.35 -4.65 2.16
C ALA A 57 0.27 -5.73 1.26
N THR A 58 1.13 -5.33 0.32
CA THR A 58 1.85 -6.29 -0.54
C THR A 58 2.76 -7.21 0.26
N THR A 59 3.48 -6.67 1.24
CA THR A 59 4.37 -7.44 2.12
C THR A 59 3.60 -8.41 3.01
N TYR A 60 2.49 -7.94 3.61
CA TYR A 60 1.69 -8.75 4.54
C TYR A 60 0.96 -9.87 3.80
N ILE A 61 0.28 -9.56 2.69
CA ILE A 61 -0.39 -10.57 1.87
C ILE A 61 0.62 -11.59 1.31
N GLY A 62 1.80 -11.14 0.84
CA GLY A 62 2.86 -12.03 0.40
C GLY A 62 3.38 -12.95 1.51
N SER A 63 3.49 -12.42 2.74
CA SER A 63 3.90 -13.21 3.91
C SER A 63 2.84 -14.22 4.33
N ILE A 64 1.56 -13.83 4.32
CA ILE A 64 0.41 -14.72 4.55
C ILE A 64 0.44 -15.86 3.54
N ASN A 65 0.59 -15.58 2.25
CA ASN A 65 0.66 -16.61 1.20
C ASN A 65 1.80 -17.62 1.45
N ARG A 66 3.02 -17.14 1.74
CA ARG A 66 4.16 -18.02 2.05
C ARG A 66 3.90 -18.87 3.30
N ALA A 67 3.34 -18.27 4.35
CA ALA A 67 3.02 -19.00 5.56
C ALA A 67 1.90 -20.02 5.35
N GLN A 68 0.91 -19.73 4.52
CA GLN A 68 -0.13 -20.69 4.15
C GLN A 68 0.44 -21.89 3.39
N GLN A 69 1.41 -21.66 2.50
CA GLN A 69 2.12 -22.76 1.83
C GLN A 69 2.89 -23.63 2.83
N ALA A 70 3.63 -23.01 3.76
CA ALA A 70 4.37 -23.72 4.79
C ALA A 70 3.44 -24.51 5.73
N TYR A 71 2.37 -23.86 6.21
CA TYR A 71 1.37 -24.47 7.09
C TYR A 71 0.70 -25.66 6.40
N ARG A 72 0.40 -25.57 5.10
CA ARG A 72 -0.17 -26.67 4.31
C ARG A 72 0.79 -27.84 4.16
N LEU A 73 2.09 -27.57 3.99
CA LEU A 73 3.12 -28.59 3.90
C LEU A 73 3.20 -29.43 5.19
N GLU A 74 3.04 -28.79 6.34
CA GLU A 74 3.08 -29.43 7.66
C GLU A 74 1.75 -30.11 8.03
N ASN A 75 0.63 -29.39 7.89
CA ASN A 75 -0.66 -29.79 8.47
C ASN A 75 -1.65 -30.39 7.47
N ARG A 76 -1.29 -30.50 6.18
CA ARG A 76 -2.17 -30.95 5.08
C ARG A 76 -3.54 -30.26 5.04
N THR A 77 -3.64 -29.06 5.60
CA THR A 77 -4.80 -28.16 5.63
C THR A 77 -4.31 -26.72 5.52
N PHE A 78 -5.15 -25.78 5.07
CA PHE A 78 -4.82 -24.36 5.14
C PHE A 78 -5.25 -23.80 6.49
N ALA A 79 -4.52 -22.79 6.99
CA ALA A 79 -4.93 -22.09 8.20
C ALA A 79 -6.12 -21.18 7.88
N ASN A 80 -7.16 -21.24 8.71
CA ASN A 80 -8.36 -20.40 8.60
C ASN A 80 -8.25 -19.08 9.39
N GLU A 81 -7.16 -18.89 10.12
CA GLU A 81 -6.89 -17.68 10.91
C GLU A 81 -5.44 -17.22 10.70
N ILE A 82 -5.21 -15.90 10.67
CA ILE A 82 -3.86 -15.33 10.48
C ILE A 82 -2.96 -15.63 11.70
N SER A 83 -3.54 -15.71 12.90
CA SER A 83 -2.80 -15.98 14.14
C SER A 83 -2.11 -17.35 14.14
N LEU A 84 -2.71 -18.34 13.48
CA LEU A 84 -2.13 -19.70 13.35
C LEU A 84 -0.88 -19.73 12.48
N LEU A 85 -0.66 -18.72 11.65
CA LEU A 85 0.51 -18.61 10.79
C LEU A 85 1.76 -18.11 11.53
N GLY A 86 1.62 -17.65 12.78
CA GLY A 86 2.75 -17.19 13.59
C GLY A 86 3.45 -15.92 13.08
N LEU A 87 2.79 -15.16 12.20
CA LEU A 87 3.40 -14.00 11.53
C LEU A 87 3.38 -12.70 12.37
N GLY A 88 2.62 -12.65 13.46
CA GLY A 88 2.44 -11.43 14.26
C GLY A 88 1.72 -10.30 13.51
N ILE A 89 1.05 -10.59 12.39
CA ILE A 89 0.28 -9.62 11.60
C ILE A 89 -1.04 -9.33 12.31
N GLN A 90 -1.32 -8.05 12.53
CA GLN A 90 -2.62 -7.59 13.04
C GLN A 90 -3.66 -7.57 11.92
N THR A 91 -4.91 -7.92 12.23
CA THR A 91 -6.03 -7.91 11.28
C THR A 91 -6.49 -6.50 10.91
N SER A 92 -6.05 -5.48 11.64
CA SER A 92 -6.37 -4.07 11.41
C SER A 92 -5.11 -3.26 11.68
N THR A 93 -4.57 -2.65 10.63
CA THR A 93 -3.43 -1.72 10.72
C THR A 93 -3.91 -0.30 10.50
N GLU A 94 -3.01 0.68 10.42
CA GLU A 94 -3.38 2.07 10.17
C GLU A 94 -4.08 2.22 8.81
N PHE A 95 -3.58 1.56 7.77
CA PHE A 95 -4.03 1.76 6.39
C PHE A 95 -4.94 0.66 5.85
N TYR A 96 -4.89 -0.55 6.42
CA TYR A 96 -5.59 -1.72 5.88
C TYR A 96 -6.34 -2.51 6.95
N ASN A 97 -7.40 -3.18 6.51
CA ASN A 97 -8.05 -4.27 7.23
C ASN A 97 -7.78 -5.59 6.49
N TYR A 98 -7.23 -6.56 7.18
CA TYR A 98 -6.97 -7.89 6.65
C TYR A 98 -8.11 -8.83 7.04
N THR A 99 -8.71 -9.47 6.04
CA THR A 99 -9.74 -10.48 6.27
C THR A 99 -9.10 -11.79 6.71
N LYS A 100 -9.80 -12.51 7.58
CA LYS A 100 -9.40 -13.87 7.95
C LYS A 100 -9.30 -14.75 6.69
N PRO A 101 -8.33 -15.68 6.63
CA PRO A 101 -8.22 -16.61 5.53
C PRO A 101 -9.53 -17.38 5.34
N ALA A 102 -10.14 -17.23 4.18
CA ALA A 102 -11.39 -17.88 3.84
C ALA A 102 -11.15 -18.98 2.80
N LEU A 103 -11.74 -20.15 3.06
CA LEU A 103 -11.72 -21.27 2.11
C LEU A 103 -12.72 -20.97 1.00
N ILE A 104 -12.39 -21.31 -0.24
CA ILE A 104 -13.39 -21.32 -1.31
C ILE A 104 -13.99 -22.72 -1.34
N THR A 105 -15.19 -22.83 -0.77
CA THR A 105 -15.89 -24.10 -0.59
C THR A 105 -16.59 -24.50 -1.88
N GLY A 106 -16.17 -25.63 -2.45
CA GLY A 106 -16.84 -26.31 -3.56
C GLY A 106 -16.70 -27.84 -3.51
N GLY A 107 -16.41 -28.43 -2.34
CA GLY A 107 -16.23 -29.88 -2.15
C GLY A 107 -15.34 -30.23 -0.95
N THR A 108 -15.31 -31.52 -0.60
CA THR A 108 -14.77 -32.11 0.65
C THR A 108 -13.25 -31.97 0.87
N LEU A 109 -12.52 -31.31 -0.03
CA LEU A 109 -11.11 -30.94 0.14
C LEU A 109 -10.93 -29.51 -0.37
N SER A 110 -10.89 -28.53 0.52
CA SER A 110 -10.64 -27.13 0.16
C SER A 110 -9.21 -26.98 -0.37
N ASN A 111 -9.08 -26.88 -1.70
CA ASN A 111 -7.80 -26.77 -2.39
C ASN A 111 -7.27 -25.32 -2.45
N SER A 112 -7.89 -24.40 -1.73
CA SER A 112 -7.57 -22.99 -1.81
C SER A 112 -7.98 -22.22 -0.56
N ILE A 113 -7.22 -21.16 -0.30
CA ILE A 113 -7.44 -20.19 0.76
C ILE A 113 -7.15 -18.80 0.19
N PHE A 114 -7.92 -17.79 0.58
CA PHE A 114 -7.63 -16.40 0.21
C PHE A 114 -7.72 -15.48 1.42
N SER A 115 -6.98 -14.39 1.36
CA SER A 115 -7.01 -13.30 2.34
C SER A 115 -6.95 -12.00 1.57
N SER A 116 -7.75 -11.03 1.98
CA SER A 116 -7.79 -9.70 1.35
C SER A 116 -7.35 -8.63 2.33
N ALA A 117 -6.68 -7.61 1.79
CA ALA A 117 -6.38 -6.35 2.46
C ALA A 117 -7.29 -5.28 1.86
N SER A 118 -8.32 -4.90 2.63
CA SER A 118 -9.20 -3.79 2.29
C SER A 118 -8.57 -2.47 2.74
N PRO A 119 -8.42 -1.48 1.85
CA PRO A 119 -7.92 -0.17 2.24
C PRO A 119 -8.93 0.53 3.16
N LYS A 120 -8.42 1.37 4.07
CA LYS A 120 -9.23 2.28 4.90
C LYS A 120 -9.32 3.69 4.31
N ASP A 121 -8.35 4.05 3.47
CA ASP A 121 -8.26 5.34 2.79
C ASP A 121 -8.71 5.17 1.33
N GLU A 122 -9.55 6.09 0.85
CA GLU A 122 -10.12 6.06 -0.48
C GLU A 122 -9.07 6.17 -1.59
N ALA A 123 -7.90 6.74 -1.30
CA ALA A 123 -6.81 6.87 -2.28
C ALA A 123 -5.97 5.58 -2.44
N LEU A 124 -6.19 4.57 -1.60
CA LEU A 124 -5.41 3.33 -1.61
C LEU A 124 -6.11 2.21 -2.38
N LEU A 125 -5.30 1.36 -3.01
CA LEU A 125 -5.75 0.16 -3.70
C LEU A 125 -5.83 -1.01 -2.71
N GLY A 126 -6.83 -1.88 -2.87
CA GLY A 126 -6.92 -3.14 -2.13
C GLY A 126 -6.08 -4.25 -2.76
N TYR A 127 -5.79 -5.26 -1.95
CA TYR A 127 -5.01 -6.43 -2.35
C TYR A 127 -5.72 -7.70 -1.96
N THR A 128 -5.54 -8.77 -2.72
CA THR A 128 -6.01 -10.11 -2.34
C THR A 128 -4.92 -11.12 -2.64
N GLY A 129 -4.55 -11.91 -1.64
CA GLY A 129 -3.71 -13.09 -1.79
C GLY A 129 -4.57 -14.34 -1.87
N ALA A 130 -4.21 -15.25 -2.75
CA ALA A 130 -4.76 -16.59 -2.77
C ALA A 130 -3.64 -17.61 -2.79
N THR A 131 -3.79 -18.68 -2.03
CA THR A 131 -2.92 -19.86 -2.10
C THR A 131 -3.79 -21.05 -2.46
N TYR A 132 -3.39 -21.81 -3.47
CA TYR A 132 -4.17 -22.95 -3.96
C TYR A 132 -3.26 -24.09 -4.39
N ILE A 133 -3.87 -25.28 -4.54
CA ILE A 133 -3.18 -26.50 -4.92
C ILE A 133 -3.49 -26.79 -6.38
N LEU A 134 -2.43 -26.91 -7.18
CA LEU A 134 -2.45 -27.47 -8.53
C LEU A 134 -2.22 -28.96 -8.43
N GLN A 135 -3.04 -29.76 -9.09
CA GLN A 135 -2.77 -31.18 -9.28
C GLN A 135 -2.50 -31.44 -10.76
N ASP A 136 -1.38 -32.11 -11.05
CA ASP A 136 -1.07 -32.62 -12.39
C ASP A 136 -1.84 -33.93 -12.65
N ASP A 137 -1.98 -34.31 -13.91
CA ASP A 137 -2.58 -35.58 -14.37
C ASP A 137 -1.90 -36.81 -13.75
N ARG A 138 -0.64 -36.65 -13.35
CA ARG A 138 0.19 -37.67 -12.68
C ARG A 138 -0.08 -37.79 -11.18
N GLY A 139 -1.00 -36.99 -10.63
CA GLY A 139 -1.35 -36.99 -9.21
C GLY A 139 -0.38 -36.17 -8.32
N ASN A 140 0.56 -35.44 -8.92
CA ASN A 140 1.46 -34.55 -8.17
C ASN A 140 0.72 -33.27 -7.79
N ALA A 141 0.75 -32.92 -6.50
CA ALA A 141 0.15 -31.71 -5.97
C ALA A 141 1.22 -30.64 -5.69
N THR A 142 1.09 -29.47 -6.31
CA THR A 142 1.96 -28.31 -6.11
C THR A 142 1.16 -27.19 -5.50
N THR A 143 1.68 -26.55 -4.45
CA THR A 143 1.04 -25.35 -3.88
C THR A 143 1.56 -24.11 -4.58
N THR A 144 0.66 -23.26 -5.05
CA THR A 144 0.96 -22.00 -5.74
C THR A 144 0.25 -20.87 -5.03
N ALA A 145 0.83 -19.67 -5.06
CA ALA A 145 0.21 -18.46 -4.56
C ALA A 145 -0.01 -17.45 -5.69
N LEU A 146 -0.90 -16.50 -5.41
CA LEU A 146 -1.25 -15.39 -6.28
C LEU A 146 -1.44 -14.15 -5.41
N LEU A 147 -1.02 -13.01 -5.92
CA LEU A 147 -1.32 -11.70 -5.35
C LEU A 147 -1.97 -10.83 -6.41
N CYS A 148 -3.19 -10.37 -6.11
CA CYS A 148 -3.98 -9.48 -6.93
C CYS A 148 -4.00 -8.08 -6.34
N ILE A 149 -3.93 -7.07 -7.21
CA ILE A 149 -4.20 -5.67 -6.86
C ILE A 149 -5.53 -5.23 -7.47
N ALA A 150 -6.21 -4.31 -6.80
CA ALA A 150 -7.43 -3.70 -7.32
C ALA A 150 -7.15 -2.80 -8.53
N ALA A 151 -8.08 -2.78 -9.48
CA ALA A 151 -8.04 -1.87 -10.62
C ALA A 151 -8.44 -0.43 -10.26
N SER A 152 -9.17 -0.24 -9.15
CA SER A 152 -9.66 1.06 -8.69
C SER A 152 -9.40 1.28 -7.19
N PRO A 153 -9.19 2.54 -6.75
CA PRO A 153 -9.06 2.88 -5.33
C PRO A 153 -10.30 2.48 -4.52
N ASN A 154 -10.12 2.25 -3.22
CA ASN A 154 -11.15 1.82 -2.28
C ASN A 154 -11.89 0.51 -2.65
N THR A 155 -11.31 -0.30 -3.54
CA THR A 155 -11.88 -1.60 -3.91
C THR A 155 -10.91 -2.72 -3.58
N THR A 156 -11.45 -3.89 -3.26
CA THR A 156 -10.67 -5.11 -3.07
C THR A 156 -10.88 -6.03 -4.27
N PRO A 157 -9.81 -6.60 -4.86
CA PRO A 157 -9.95 -7.47 -6.01
C PRO A 157 -10.60 -8.80 -5.57
N THR A 158 -11.64 -9.21 -6.29
CA THR A 158 -12.29 -10.50 -6.07
C THR A 158 -11.54 -11.57 -6.84
N VAL A 159 -11.03 -12.58 -6.14
CA VAL A 159 -10.37 -13.73 -6.78
C VAL A 159 -11.42 -14.80 -7.03
N GLY A 160 -11.87 -14.90 -8.28
CA GLY A 160 -12.71 -16.02 -8.71
C GLY A 160 -11.83 -17.21 -9.06
N ILE A 161 -11.84 -18.26 -8.24
CA ILE A 161 -11.31 -19.58 -8.63
C ILE A 161 -12.50 -20.53 -8.88
N SER A 162 -12.50 -21.16 -10.04
CA SER A 162 -13.48 -22.15 -10.45
C SER A 162 -12.75 -23.48 -10.45
N ASN A 163 -13.38 -24.47 -9.83
CA ASN A 163 -12.82 -25.80 -9.75
C ASN A 163 -12.65 -26.38 -11.15
N PRO A 164 -11.46 -26.86 -11.55
CA PRO A 164 -11.37 -27.70 -12.74
C PRO A 164 -12.22 -28.95 -12.60
N ALA A 165 -13.20 -29.10 -13.49
CA ALA A 165 -13.79 -30.40 -13.76
C ALA A 165 -12.89 -31.27 -14.68
N SER A 166 -11.67 -30.83 -15.04
CA SER A 166 -10.78 -31.56 -15.97
C SER A 166 -9.30 -31.33 -15.64
N ARG A 167 -8.56 -32.45 -15.59
CA ARG A 167 -7.26 -32.61 -14.91
C ARG A 167 -6.04 -31.94 -15.56
N THR A 168 -6.16 -31.16 -16.65
CA THR A 168 -4.97 -30.68 -17.39
C THR A 168 -4.96 -29.18 -17.74
N THR A 169 -6.00 -28.39 -17.46
CA THR A 169 -6.08 -27.00 -17.98
C THR A 169 -6.89 -26.06 -17.10
N SER A 170 -6.36 -25.51 -15.99
CA SER A 170 -7.31 -24.90 -15.03
C SER A 170 -6.79 -24.23 -13.76
N VAL A 171 -5.61 -23.59 -13.78
CA VAL A 171 -5.49 -22.34 -12.99
C VAL A 171 -4.82 -21.23 -13.77
N THR A 172 -3.94 -21.56 -14.72
CA THR A 172 -3.44 -20.60 -15.72
C THR A 172 -4.58 -19.97 -16.53
N ALA A 173 -5.65 -20.71 -16.82
CA ALA A 173 -6.82 -20.20 -17.53
C ALA A 173 -7.70 -19.24 -16.69
N GLN A 174 -7.54 -19.24 -15.36
CA GLN A 174 -8.35 -18.45 -14.45
C GLN A 174 -7.63 -17.18 -13.95
N LEU A 175 -6.30 -17.24 -13.89
CA LEU A 175 -5.42 -16.07 -13.86
C LEU A 175 -5.70 -15.12 -15.04
N ALA A 176 -6.16 -15.65 -16.18
CA ALA A 176 -6.46 -14.87 -17.39
C ALA A 176 -7.69 -13.94 -17.29
N LYS A 177 -8.48 -13.99 -16.20
CA LYS A 177 -9.69 -13.15 -16.04
C LYS A 177 -9.52 -11.97 -15.07
N SER A 178 -8.35 -11.82 -14.44
CA SER A 178 -8.03 -10.68 -13.58
C SER A 178 -6.66 -10.13 -13.99
N PRO A 179 -6.60 -9.15 -14.91
CA PRO A 179 -5.36 -8.66 -15.53
C PRO A 179 -4.33 -8.11 -14.54
N ASP A 180 -4.73 -7.86 -13.30
CA ASP A 180 -3.92 -7.25 -12.24
C ASP A 180 -3.36 -8.26 -11.21
N CYS A 181 -3.41 -9.56 -11.50
CA CYS A 181 -2.94 -10.60 -10.59
C CYS A 181 -1.57 -11.16 -11.02
N LYS A 182 -0.60 -11.18 -10.09
CA LYS A 182 0.75 -11.75 -10.27
C LYS A 182 0.90 -13.04 -9.45
N SER A 183 1.19 -14.15 -10.12
CA SER A 183 1.51 -15.46 -9.52
C SER A 183 2.93 -15.49 -8.97
#